data_AF-A0A7J9G2H2-F1
#
_entry.id   AF-A0A7J9G2H2-F1
#
_cell.length_a   1.000
_cell.length_b   1.000
_cell.length_c   1.000
_cell.angle_alpha   90.00
_cell.angle_beta   90.00
_cell.angle_gamma   90.00
#
_symmetry.space_group_name_H-M   'P 1'
#
loop_
_entity.id
_entity.type
_entity.pdbx_description
1 polymer ?
#
loop_
_entity_poly.entity_id
_entity_poly.type
_entity_poly.pdbx_seq_one_letter_code
_entity_poly.pdbx_strand_id
1 'polypeptide(L)'
;MYARCGCMDEAHFVFDVLPTKNEVSWNALIAGHARKGQLDRALSLFLKMLRQDFQPTHFTFSSIFGACASTGSLEQGKWVHAHVIKSGGEIIAFMGNTLLHMYAKSGSIQDAKMIFDRLVKRDLVSWNSMLTAYAQHGLGKEALQCFQKMLNIGLVPNDITFLCLLTACSRAGLLEEGQYYFKSMKRYNIEPEISHYVTIVDLLGRAGLLNEALRFINEMPIQPTAAVWGALLGACRMHKNVEMGSFAAERVFELDPHDSGPHVLLSNIYASGNRWRDAAKVRKLMKESGVKKEPACSWVEIQNTVHMFVASDDSHPQMGAIYKKWEEISARIKEIGYVPDTSHVLFYMDEQEREVKLQYHSEKLALAFALLNSPHGSTIRIKKNIRVCGDCHSAFKFVSKVVGREIIVRDTNRFHHFYDGSCSCGNFW
;
A
#
# COMPACT_ATOMS: atom_id res chain seq x y z
N MET A 1 21.14 21.66 7.25
CA MET A 1 21.72 21.28 5.95
C MET A 1 22.02 19.77 5.92
N TYR A 2 22.88 19.26 6.80
CA TYR A 2 23.23 17.83 6.87
C TYR A 2 22.03 16.85 6.89
N ALA A 3 21.05 17.08 7.77
CA ALA A 3 19.82 16.28 7.80
C ALA A 3 19.02 16.31 6.49
N ARG A 4 19.10 17.40 5.70
CA ARG A 4 18.45 17.48 4.38
C ARG A 4 19.16 16.62 3.33
N CYS A 5 20.49 16.52 3.43
CA CYS A 5 21.33 15.72 2.54
C CYS A 5 21.43 14.23 2.93
N GLY A 6 20.76 13.80 4.02
CA GLY A 6 20.77 12.41 4.47
C GLY A 6 21.97 12.01 5.33
N CYS A 7 22.91 12.93 5.55
CA CYS A 7 24.08 12.88 6.43
C CYS A 7 23.62 13.02 7.90
N MET A 8 23.09 11.93 8.47
CA MET A 8 22.46 11.97 9.79
C MET A 8 23.48 11.96 10.94
N ASP A 9 24.64 11.34 10.74
CA ASP A 9 25.66 11.27 11.78
C ASP A 9 26.30 12.64 12.00
N GLU A 10 26.58 13.37 10.92
CA GLU A 10 27.03 14.76 10.95
C GLU A 10 25.94 15.70 11.49
N ALA A 11 24.67 15.41 11.17
CA ALA A 11 23.56 16.18 11.72
C ALA A 11 23.45 16.03 13.24
N HIS A 12 23.64 14.81 13.78
CA HIS A 12 23.70 14.56 15.22
C HIS A 12 24.89 15.23 15.86
N PHE A 13 26.09 15.06 15.28
CA PHE A 13 27.30 15.70 15.78
C PHE A 13 27.11 17.21 15.93
N VAL A 14 26.65 17.88 14.87
CA VAL A 14 26.41 19.33 14.89
C VAL A 14 25.37 19.69 15.94
N PHE A 15 24.28 18.93 16.04
CA PHE A 15 23.23 19.17 17.03
C PHE A 15 23.74 19.05 18.47
N ASP A 16 24.56 18.04 18.75
CA ASP A 16 25.09 17.78 20.09
C ASP A 16 26.01 18.91 20.54
N VAL A 17 26.89 19.40 19.65
CA VAL A 17 27.84 20.49 19.92
C VAL A 17 27.21 21.90 19.88
N LEU A 18 25.92 22.04 19.51
CA LEU A 18 25.25 23.35 19.54
C LEU A 18 25.28 23.93 20.96
N PRO A 19 25.85 25.15 21.17
CA PRO A 19 25.89 25.81 22.47
C PRO A 19 24.49 26.05 23.05
N THR A 20 23.53 26.36 22.17
CA THR A 20 22.12 26.55 22.51
C THR A 20 21.26 25.81 21.50
N LYS A 21 20.45 24.88 21.98
CA LYS A 21 19.46 24.16 21.16
C LYS A 21 18.16 24.95 21.15
N ASN A 22 17.45 24.89 20.02
CA ASN A 22 16.14 25.51 19.84
C ASN A 22 15.21 24.59 19.05
N GLU A 23 13.94 24.97 18.94
CA GLU A 23 12.89 24.22 18.23
C GLU A 23 13.29 23.89 16.78
N VAL A 24 13.97 24.81 16.08
CA VAL A 24 14.42 24.62 14.70
C VAL A 24 15.46 23.51 14.60
N SER A 25 16.44 23.47 15.53
CA SER A 25 17.47 22.44 15.56
C SER A 25 16.89 21.04 15.84
N TRP A 26 15.92 20.93 16.74
CA TRP A 26 15.16 19.71 17.00
C TRP A 26 14.36 19.26 15.78
N ASN A 27 13.63 20.19 15.17
CA ASN A 27 12.82 19.92 13.98
C ASN A 27 13.66 19.45 12.80
N ALA A 28 14.87 19.99 12.63
CA ALA A 28 15.78 19.55 11.57
C ALA A 28 16.19 18.08 11.74
N LEU A 29 16.52 17.63 12.95
CA LEU A 29 16.86 16.24 13.23
C LEU A 29 15.65 15.31 13.11
N ILE A 30 14.52 15.68 13.70
CA ILE A 30 13.27 14.90 13.64
C ILE A 30 12.84 14.72 12.18
N ALA A 31 12.82 15.80 11.40
CA ALA A 31 12.48 15.76 9.97
C ALA A 31 13.51 14.98 9.14
N GLY A 32 14.79 14.98 9.54
CA GLY A 32 15.84 14.15 8.94
C GLY A 32 15.55 12.67 9.07
N HIS A 33 15.31 12.20 10.31
CA HIS A 33 14.96 10.80 10.56
C HIS A 33 13.62 10.39 9.95
N ALA A 34 12.61 11.26 10.04
CA ALA A 34 11.30 11.03 9.43
C ALA A 34 11.39 10.78 7.92
N ARG A 35 12.18 11.58 7.20
CA ARG A 35 12.39 11.44 5.74
C ARG A 35 13.17 10.18 5.36
N LYS A 36 14.01 9.65 6.25
CA LYS A 36 14.70 8.35 6.06
C LYS A 36 13.84 7.15 6.48
N GLY A 37 12.57 7.35 6.86
CA GLY A 37 11.69 6.29 7.34
C GLY A 37 12.06 5.74 8.72
N GLN A 38 12.92 6.43 9.47
CA GLN A 38 13.41 6.00 10.78
C GLN A 38 12.48 6.54 11.89
N LEU A 39 11.24 6.04 11.91
CA LEU A 39 10.20 6.52 12.82
C LEU A 39 10.62 6.43 14.30
N ASP A 40 11.22 5.32 14.72
CA ASP A 40 11.63 5.11 16.12
C ASP A 40 12.64 6.18 16.58
N ARG A 41 13.60 6.53 15.71
CA ARG A 41 14.58 7.60 15.99
C ARG A 41 13.90 8.97 16.03
N ALA A 42 12.97 9.24 15.12
CA ALA A 42 12.20 10.49 15.11
C ALA A 42 11.35 10.65 16.38
N LEU A 43 10.67 9.60 16.82
CA LEU A 43 9.88 9.58 18.06
C LEU A 43 10.77 9.70 19.30
N SER A 44 11.92 9.03 19.33
CA SER A 44 12.88 9.17 20.42
C SER A 44 13.36 10.62 20.58
N LEU A 45 13.68 11.30 19.46
CA LEU A 45 14.04 12.71 19.47
C LEU A 45 12.88 13.62 19.89
N PHE A 46 11.65 13.34 19.45
CA PHE A 46 10.46 14.04 19.89
C PHE A 46 10.25 13.92 21.41
N LEU A 47 10.39 12.73 21.97
CA LEU A 47 10.30 12.52 23.42
C LEU A 47 11.44 13.21 24.17
N LYS A 48 12.66 13.25 23.61
CA LYS A 48 13.79 14.00 24.18
C LYS A 48 13.54 15.52 24.15
N MET A 49 12.99 16.03 23.06
CA MET A 49 12.59 17.44 22.93
C MET A 49 11.60 17.82 24.04
N LEU A 50 10.56 17.01 24.25
CA LEU A 50 9.57 17.20 25.32
C LEU A 50 10.17 17.15 26.73
N ARG A 51 11.10 16.22 26.99
CA ARG A 51 11.78 16.10 28.30
C ARG A 51 12.72 17.25 28.61
N GLN A 52 13.09 18.03 27.61
CA GLN A 52 13.90 19.25 27.76
C GLN A 52 13.04 20.52 27.66
N ASP A 53 11.74 20.38 27.89
CA ASP A 53 10.75 21.48 27.94
C ASP A 53 10.63 22.31 26.64
N PHE A 54 11.12 21.79 25.52
CA PHE A 54 10.90 22.41 24.21
C PHE A 54 9.50 22.08 23.70
N GLN A 55 8.77 23.12 23.27
CA GLN A 55 7.42 22.97 22.74
C GLN A 55 7.44 22.47 21.30
N PRO A 56 6.78 21.34 20.98
CA PRO A 56 6.64 20.90 19.60
C PRO A 56 5.86 21.93 18.79
N THR A 57 6.31 22.16 17.56
CA THR A 57 5.63 23.04 16.63
C THR A 57 4.85 22.21 15.61
N HIS A 58 4.04 22.87 14.77
CA HIS A 58 3.34 22.21 13.68
C HIS A 58 4.29 21.47 12.72
N PHE A 59 5.52 21.96 12.53
CA PHE A 59 6.54 21.25 11.75
C PHE A 59 7.00 19.96 12.41
N THR A 60 7.11 19.92 13.74
CA THR A 60 7.43 18.72 14.51
C THR A 60 6.36 17.66 14.26
N PHE A 61 5.09 18.04 14.46
CA PHE A 61 3.96 17.13 14.28
C PHE A 61 3.83 16.65 12.84
N SER A 62 3.92 17.53 11.85
CA SER A 62 3.86 17.14 10.44
C SER A 62 4.97 16.17 10.04
N SER A 63 6.19 16.34 10.59
CA SER A 63 7.29 15.41 10.34
C SER A 63 7.02 14.02 10.90
N ILE A 64 6.51 13.95 12.13
CA ILE A 64 6.20 12.67 12.80
C ILE A 64 4.98 12.00 12.15
N PHE A 65 3.91 12.74 11.87
CA PHE A 65 2.75 12.22 11.15
C PHE A 65 3.12 11.71 9.76
N GLY A 66 4.00 12.41 9.04
CA GLY A 66 4.55 11.95 7.77
C GLY A 66 5.30 10.62 7.88
N ALA A 67 6.12 10.46 8.93
CA ALA A 67 6.83 9.21 9.21
C ALA A 67 5.87 8.07 9.63
N CYS A 68 4.82 8.38 10.40
CA CYS A 68 3.78 7.41 10.74
C CYS A 68 3.02 6.98 9.48
N ALA A 69 2.70 7.90 8.58
CA ALA A 69 2.03 7.61 7.31
C ALA A 69 2.86 6.67 6.41
N SER A 70 4.16 6.94 6.28
CA SER A 70 5.05 6.13 5.41
C SER A 70 5.21 4.71 5.93
N THR A 71 5.38 4.55 7.24
CA THR A 71 5.51 3.25 7.93
C THR A 71 4.17 2.57 8.22
N GLY A 72 3.05 3.30 8.10
CA GLY A 72 1.70 2.86 8.45
C GLY A 72 1.49 2.66 9.96
N SER A 73 2.22 3.38 10.79
CA SER A 73 2.24 3.25 12.26
C SER A 73 1.10 4.01 12.92
N LEU A 74 -0.08 3.36 12.96
CA LEU A 74 -1.33 3.97 13.43
C LEU A 74 -1.29 4.35 14.91
N GLU A 75 -0.76 3.47 15.77
CA GLU A 75 -0.81 3.68 17.23
C GLU A 75 0.11 4.83 17.67
N GLN A 76 1.33 4.90 17.12
CA GLN A 76 2.23 6.03 17.34
C GLN A 76 1.62 7.33 16.81
N GLY A 77 0.98 7.28 15.65
CA GLY A 77 0.23 8.41 15.10
C GLY A 77 -0.87 8.90 16.05
N LYS A 78 -1.62 7.97 16.66
CA LYS A 78 -2.65 8.28 17.68
C LYS A 78 -2.05 8.88 18.94
N TRP A 79 -0.90 8.40 19.43
CA TRP A 79 -0.26 8.98 20.62
C TRP A 79 0.12 10.44 20.41
N VAL A 80 0.73 10.73 19.26
CA VAL A 80 1.17 12.08 18.90
C VAL A 80 -0.06 12.98 18.69
N HIS A 81 -1.11 12.48 18.04
CA HIS A 81 -2.36 13.23 17.90
C HIS A 81 -3.04 13.49 19.25
N ALA A 82 -3.07 12.52 20.17
CA ALA A 82 -3.58 12.71 21.52
C ALA A 82 -2.77 13.76 22.30
N HIS A 83 -1.45 13.81 22.09
CA HIS A 83 -0.61 14.85 22.66
C HIS A 83 -0.98 16.25 22.13
N VAL A 84 -1.18 16.41 20.81
CA VAL A 84 -1.66 17.67 20.21
C VAL A 84 -2.96 18.16 20.85
N ILE A 85 -3.92 17.25 21.06
CA ILE A 85 -5.20 17.58 21.70
C ILE A 85 -4.98 18.03 23.15
N LYS A 86 -4.17 17.28 23.92
CA LYS A 86 -3.92 17.56 25.34
C LYS A 86 -3.13 18.84 25.58
N SER A 87 -2.26 19.24 24.65
CA SER A 87 -1.52 20.50 24.74
C SER A 87 -2.34 21.73 24.35
N GLY A 88 -3.63 21.57 24.02
CA GLY A 88 -4.47 22.66 23.53
C GLY A 88 -4.07 23.16 22.14
N GLY A 89 -3.32 22.36 21.38
CA GLY A 89 -2.87 22.73 20.04
C GLY A 89 -4.04 22.80 19.07
N GLU A 90 -4.15 23.91 18.33
CA GLU A 90 -5.11 24.00 17.23
C GLU A 90 -4.65 23.19 16.02
N ILE A 91 -5.54 22.34 15.51
CA ILE A 91 -5.32 21.63 14.24
C ILE A 91 -5.59 22.62 13.10
N ILE A 92 -4.59 23.44 12.78
CA ILE A 92 -4.60 24.32 11.61
C ILE A 92 -4.68 23.49 10.31
N ALA A 93 -5.22 24.05 9.23
CA ALA A 93 -5.52 23.32 7.98
C ALA A 93 -4.35 22.45 7.45
N PHE A 94 -3.11 22.96 7.48
CA PHE A 94 -1.92 22.20 7.06
C PHE A 94 -1.63 20.97 7.94
N MET A 95 -1.73 21.13 9.26
CA MET A 95 -1.60 20.04 10.22
C MET A 95 -2.73 19.03 10.03
N GLY A 96 -3.95 19.52 9.80
CA GLY A 96 -5.14 18.72 9.52
C GLY A 96 -4.98 17.83 8.29
N ASN A 97 -4.45 18.35 7.18
CA ASN A 97 -4.17 17.58 5.98
C ASN A 97 -3.10 16.49 6.22
N THR A 98 -2.05 16.82 6.98
CA THR A 98 -1.00 15.84 7.31
C THR A 98 -1.54 14.73 8.22
N LEU A 99 -2.38 15.09 9.19
CA LEU A 99 -3.01 14.16 10.12
C LEU A 99 -4.03 13.24 9.41
N LEU A 100 -4.84 13.80 8.51
CA LEU A 100 -5.72 13.05 7.62
C LEU A 100 -4.94 12.02 6.82
N HIS A 101 -3.86 12.44 6.16
CA HIS A 101 -3.00 11.56 5.38
C HIS A 101 -2.34 10.46 6.23
N MET A 102 -1.98 10.76 7.48
CA MET A 102 -1.46 9.77 8.43
C MET A 102 -2.49 8.69 8.74
N TYR A 103 -3.72 9.06 9.10
CA TYR A 103 -4.78 8.09 9.38
C TYR A 103 -5.13 7.23 8.17
N ALA A 104 -5.26 7.84 7.00
CA ALA A 104 -5.52 7.13 5.75
C ALA A 104 -4.40 6.11 5.45
N LYS A 105 -3.14 6.55 5.39
CA LYS A 105 -2.01 5.65 5.12
C LYS A 105 -1.69 4.66 6.24
N SER A 106 -2.29 4.81 7.42
CA SER A 106 -2.14 3.85 8.52
C SER A 106 -3.33 2.89 8.63
N GLY A 107 -4.23 2.88 7.65
CA GLY A 107 -5.32 1.91 7.56
C GLY A 107 -6.55 2.27 8.38
N SER A 108 -6.73 3.54 8.78
CA SER A 108 -7.93 4.01 9.49
C SER A 108 -8.65 5.08 8.66
N ILE A 109 -9.44 4.63 7.69
CA ILE A 109 -10.19 5.52 6.79
C ILE A 109 -11.28 6.29 7.53
N GLN A 110 -11.88 5.69 8.57
CA GLN A 110 -12.92 6.32 9.39
C GLN A 110 -12.36 7.50 10.18
N ASP A 111 -11.18 7.33 10.80
CA ASP A 111 -10.50 8.43 11.49
C ASP A 111 -10.09 9.52 10.50
N ALA A 112 -9.58 9.16 9.31
CA ALA A 112 -9.23 10.13 8.28
C ALA A 112 -10.45 10.97 7.85
N LYS A 113 -11.60 10.32 7.65
CA LYS A 113 -12.87 10.99 7.35
C LYS A 113 -13.29 11.92 8.49
N MET A 114 -13.17 11.48 9.74
CA MET A 114 -13.51 12.29 10.92
C MET A 114 -12.63 13.55 11.02
N ILE A 115 -11.34 13.44 10.71
CA ILE A 115 -10.44 14.60 10.62
C ILE A 115 -10.90 15.53 9.49
N PHE A 116 -11.14 14.99 8.29
CA PHE A 116 -11.62 15.77 7.14
C PHE A 116 -12.91 16.53 7.45
N ASP A 117 -13.88 15.87 8.09
CA ASP A 117 -15.17 16.46 8.46
C ASP A 117 -15.00 17.57 9.52
N ARG A 118 -13.94 17.55 10.33
CA ARG A 118 -13.64 18.57 11.34
C ARG A 118 -12.76 19.73 10.85
N LEU A 119 -12.22 19.67 9.64
CA LEU A 119 -11.43 20.77 9.07
C LEU A 119 -12.31 22.02 8.90
N VAL A 120 -11.89 23.13 9.52
CA VAL A 120 -12.58 24.44 9.42
C VAL A 120 -12.64 24.93 7.97
N LYS A 121 -11.54 24.77 7.23
CA LYS A 121 -11.46 25.09 5.80
C LYS A 121 -10.88 23.90 5.05
N ARG A 122 -11.66 23.38 4.10
CA ARG A 122 -11.26 22.28 3.21
C ARG A 122 -10.82 22.86 1.88
N ASP A 123 -9.53 22.82 1.61
CA ASP A 123 -8.93 23.21 0.33
C ASP A 123 -8.81 22.02 -0.63
N LEU A 124 -8.41 22.27 -1.88
CA LEU A 124 -8.25 21.23 -2.89
C LEU A 124 -7.33 20.08 -2.41
N VAL A 125 -6.31 20.38 -1.60
CA VAL A 125 -5.40 19.38 -1.03
C VAL A 125 -6.12 18.43 -0.07
N SER A 126 -6.98 18.96 0.81
CA SER A 126 -7.79 18.13 1.71
C SER A 126 -8.73 17.18 0.96
N TRP A 127 -9.38 17.67 -0.11
CA TRP A 127 -10.28 16.87 -0.95
C TRP A 127 -9.53 15.79 -1.73
N ASN A 128 -8.41 16.15 -2.37
CA ASN A 128 -7.55 15.19 -3.08
C ASN A 128 -6.98 14.13 -2.14
N SER A 129 -6.69 14.50 -0.87
CA SER A 129 -6.23 13.54 0.15
C SER A 129 -7.32 12.52 0.48
N MET A 130 -8.58 12.93 0.61
CA MET A 130 -9.70 11.99 0.81
C MET A 130 -9.99 11.14 -0.42
N LEU A 131 -9.93 11.70 -1.64
CA LEU A 131 -10.08 10.94 -2.88
C LEU A 131 -9.00 9.86 -3.00
N THR A 132 -7.75 10.22 -2.70
CA THR A 132 -6.63 9.27 -2.65
C THR A 132 -6.87 8.18 -1.61
N ALA A 133 -7.35 8.55 -0.42
CA ALA A 133 -7.64 7.60 0.64
C ALA A 133 -8.74 6.61 0.22
N TYR A 134 -9.87 7.09 -0.31
CA TYR A 134 -10.92 6.21 -0.82
C TYR A 134 -10.41 5.27 -1.92
N ALA A 135 -9.62 5.78 -2.87
CA ALA A 135 -8.98 4.95 -3.88
C ALA A 135 -8.10 3.86 -3.25
N GLN A 136 -7.23 4.23 -2.30
CA GLN A 136 -6.32 3.29 -1.63
C GLN A 136 -7.04 2.20 -0.84
N HIS A 137 -8.23 2.50 -0.31
CA HIS A 137 -9.02 1.58 0.50
C HIS A 137 -10.05 0.75 -0.30
N GLY A 138 -10.05 0.86 -1.63
CA GLY A 138 -11.00 0.14 -2.49
C GLY A 138 -12.40 0.76 -2.52
N LEU A 139 -12.59 1.94 -1.96
CA LEU A 139 -13.87 2.62 -1.79
C LEU A 139 -14.16 3.52 -3.00
N GLY A 140 -14.23 2.90 -4.19
CA GLY A 140 -14.34 3.64 -5.46
C GLY A 140 -15.60 4.49 -5.56
N LYS A 141 -16.75 3.97 -5.10
CA LYS A 141 -18.03 4.69 -5.14
C LYS A 141 -18.02 5.91 -4.22
N GLU A 142 -17.41 5.78 -3.04
CA GLU A 142 -17.23 6.85 -2.07
C GLU A 142 -16.30 7.93 -2.63
N ALA A 143 -15.26 7.56 -3.40
CA ALA A 143 -14.42 8.53 -4.10
C ALA A 143 -15.23 9.35 -5.10
N LEU A 144 -16.09 8.71 -5.91
CA LEU A 144 -16.94 9.43 -6.88
C LEU A 144 -17.94 10.36 -6.20
N GLN A 145 -18.57 9.90 -5.11
CA GLN A 145 -19.47 10.74 -4.29
C GLN A 145 -18.73 11.93 -3.66
N CYS A 146 -17.50 11.70 -3.18
CA CYS A 146 -16.64 12.75 -2.62
C CYS A 146 -16.29 13.80 -3.68
N PHE A 147 -15.99 13.37 -4.91
CA PHE A 147 -15.75 14.29 -6.03
C PHE A 147 -16.98 15.11 -6.39
N GLN A 148 -18.17 14.50 -6.43
CA GLN A 148 -19.39 15.25 -6.69
C GLN A 148 -19.65 16.32 -5.62
N LYS A 149 -19.40 16.00 -4.34
CA LYS A 149 -19.48 16.99 -3.25
C LYS A 149 -18.47 18.13 -3.43
N MET A 150 -17.25 17.81 -3.88
CA MET A 150 -16.21 18.80 -4.18
C MET A 150 -16.66 19.76 -5.29
N LEU A 151 -17.30 19.26 -6.35
CA LEU A 151 -17.85 20.09 -7.42
C LEU A 151 -19.02 20.97 -6.94
N ASN A 152 -19.92 20.42 -6.12
CA ASN A 152 -21.09 21.15 -5.62
C ASN A 152 -20.74 22.38 -4.76
N ILE A 153 -19.55 22.38 -4.13
CA ILE A 153 -19.04 23.54 -3.38
C ILE A 153 -18.20 24.50 -4.23
N GLY A 154 -18.16 24.30 -5.55
CA GLY A 154 -17.49 25.20 -6.49
C GLY A 154 -15.97 25.04 -6.58
N LEU A 155 -15.38 23.97 -6.06
CA LEU A 155 -13.95 23.72 -6.22
C LEU A 155 -13.63 23.20 -7.62
N VAL A 156 -12.62 23.81 -8.24
CA VAL A 156 -12.15 23.42 -9.57
C VAL A 156 -11.19 22.23 -9.44
N PRO A 157 -11.48 21.09 -10.07
CA PRO A 157 -10.57 19.93 -10.11
C PRO A 157 -9.25 20.26 -10.81
N ASN A 158 -8.18 19.56 -10.41
CA ASN A 158 -6.91 19.58 -11.11
C ASN A 158 -6.49 18.19 -11.60
N ASP A 159 -5.33 18.10 -12.24
CA ASP A 159 -4.66 16.87 -12.67
C ASP A 159 -4.63 15.82 -11.54
N ILE A 160 -4.20 16.20 -10.33
CA ILE A 160 -4.16 15.31 -9.17
C ILE A 160 -5.56 14.78 -8.82
N THR A 161 -6.60 15.62 -8.88
CA THR A 161 -7.99 15.17 -8.65
C THR A 161 -8.39 14.06 -9.62
N PHE A 162 -8.09 14.25 -10.92
CA PHE A 162 -8.41 13.25 -11.93
C PHE A 162 -7.58 11.97 -11.77
N LEU A 163 -6.29 12.08 -11.46
CA LEU A 163 -5.47 10.92 -11.13
C LEU A 163 -6.06 10.10 -9.97
N CYS A 164 -6.57 10.77 -8.93
CA CYS A 164 -7.24 10.09 -7.81
C CYS A 164 -8.51 9.35 -8.26
N LEU A 165 -9.34 9.96 -9.09
CA LEU A 165 -10.58 9.35 -9.61
C LEU A 165 -10.30 8.15 -10.50
N LEU A 166 -9.37 8.30 -11.45
CA LEU A 166 -8.97 7.22 -12.34
C LEU A 166 -8.39 6.06 -11.55
N THR A 167 -7.58 6.37 -10.52
CA THR A 167 -7.04 5.35 -9.63
C THR A 167 -8.19 4.62 -8.93
N ALA A 168 -9.11 5.36 -8.31
CA ALA A 168 -10.28 4.78 -7.64
C ALA A 168 -11.09 3.87 -8.57
N CYS A 169 -11.33 4.32 -9.81
CA CYS A 169 -12.04 3.54 -10.83
C CYS A 169 -11.29 2.25 -11.18
N SER A 170 -9.98 2.33 -11.42
CA SER A 170 -9.13 1.16 -11.68
C SER A 170 -9.16 0.14 -10.53
N ARG A 171 -9.15 0.61 -9.27
CA ARG A 171 -9.15 -0.29 -8.10
C ARG A 171 -10.50 -0.91 -7.81
N ALA A 172 -11.58 -0.24 -8.18
CA ALA A 172 -12.95 -0.69 -7.92
C ALA A 172 -13.63 -1.35 -9.14
N GLY A 173 -12.92 -1.46 -10.28
CA GLY A 173 -13.48 -2.05 -11.51
C GLY A 173 -14.53 -1.17 -12.21
N LEU A 174 -14.51 0.14 -11.98
CA LEU A 174 -15.46 1.11 -12.57
C LEU A 174 -14.97 1.55 -13.95
N LEU A 175 -15.06 0.66 -14.93
CA LEU A 175 -14.51 0.86 -16.27
C LEU A 175 -15.13 2.06 -17.00
N GLU A 176 -16.45 2.14 -17.02
CA GLU A 176 -17.18 3.18 -17.75
C GLU A 176 -16.91 4.57 -17.14
N GLU A 177 -16.94 4.67 -15.82
CA GLU A 177 -16.66 5.90 -15.09
C GLU A 177 -15.20 6.33 -15.28
N GLY A 178 -14.25 5.39 -15.22
CA GLY A 178 -12.84 5.70 -15.45
C GLY A 178 -12.59 6.27 -16.85
N GLN A 179 -13.18 5.68 -17.89
CA GLN A 179 -13.10 6.20 -19.26
C GLN A 179 -13.80 7.55 -19.40
N TYR A 180 -14.96 7.73 -18.77
CA TYR A 180 -15.69 8.99 -18.75
C TYR A 180 -14.85 10.11 -18.14
N TYR A 181 -14.27 9.90 -16.96
CA TYR A 181 -13.49 10.91 -16.26
C TYR A 181 -12.22 11.28 -17.02
N PHE A 182 -11.53 10.31 -17.61
CA PHE A 182 -10.36 10.58 -18.46
C PHE A 182 -10.70 11.48 -19.64
N LYS A 183 -11.79 11.20 -20.36
CA LYS A 183 -12.26 12.05 -21.46
C LYS A 183 -12.71 13.43 -20.97
N SER A 184 -13.26 13.50 -19.76
CA SER A 184 -13.75 14.75 -19.19
C SER A 184 -12.64 15.73 -18.81
N MET A 185 -11.39 15.28 -18.63
CA MET A 185 -10.23 16.15 -18.31
C MET A 185 -10.09 17.33 -19.29
N LYS A 186 -10.37 17.08 -20.58
CA LYS A 186 -10.37 18.12 -21.62
C LYS A 186 -11.37 19.24 -21.34
N ARG A 187 -12.53 18.94 -20.73
CA ARG A 187 -13.54 19.95 -20.35
C ARG A 187 -13.05 20.88 -19.23
N TYR A 188 -12.07 20.44 -18.46
CA TYR A 188 -11.42 21.21 -17.41
C TYR A 188 -10.09 21.85 -17.87
N ASN A 189 -9.76 21.77 -19.18
CA ASN A 189 -8.47 22.19 -19.74
C ASN A 189 -7.27 21.54 -19.05
N ILE A 190 -7.40 20.26 -18.68
CA ILE A 190 -6.33 19.49 -18.06
C ILE A 190 -5.78 18.53 -19.11
N GLU A 191 -4.50 18.69 -19.42
CA GLU A 191 -3.77 17.75 -20.26
C GLU A 191 -3.34 16.52 -19.44
N PRO A 192 -3.62 15.28 -19.90
CA PRO A 192 -3.22 14.10 -19.17
C PRO A 192 -1.70 13.94 -19.08
N GLU A 193 -1.19 13.76 -17.86
CA GLU A 193 0.19 13.34 -17.62
C GLU A 193 0.38 11.82 -17.71
N ILE A 194 1.63 11.36 -17.76
CA ILE A 194 1.98 9.92 -17.81
C ILE A 194 1.28 9.08 -16.74
N SER A 195 1.08 9.62 -15.53
CA SER A 195 0.38 8.97 -14.42
C SER A 195 -1.07 8.63 -14.76
N HIS A 196 -1.76 9.47 -15.53
CA HIS A 196 -3.12 9.23 -16.00
C HIS A 196 -3.15 8.09 -17.02
N TYR A 197 -2.21 8.08 -17.98
CA TYR A 197 -2.10 7.01 -18.98
C TYR A 197 -1.80 5.65 -18.34
N VAL A 198 -0.85 5.60 -17.40
CA VAL A 198 -0.56 4.38 -16.61
C VAL A 198 -1.83 3.85 -15.94
N THR A 199 -2.63 4.75 -15.38
CA THR A 199 -3.86 4.37 -14.65
C THR A 199 -4.95 3.85 -15.59
N ILE A 200 -5.06 4.39 -16.81
CA ILE A 200 -6.00 3.87 -17.82
C ILE A 200 -5.56 2.51 -18.36
N VAL A 201 -4.27 2.30 -18.57
CA VAL A 201 -3.74 0.98 -18.94
C VAL A 201 -3.98 -0.04 -17.83
N ASP A 202 -3.77 0.34 -16.57
CA ASP A 202 -4.11 -0.52 -15.40
C ASP A 202 -5.62 -0.82 -15.35
N LEU A 203 -6.48 0.17 -15.61
CA LEU A 203 -7.94 0.00 -15.65
C LEU A 203 -8.37 -1.00 -16.74
N LEU A 204 -7.97 -0.76 -17.99
CA LEU A 204 -8.29 -1.62 -19.14
C LEU A 204 -7.72 -3.03 -18.94
N GLY A 205 -6.47 -3.10 -18.48
CA GLY A 205 -5.77 -4.35 -18.22
C GLY A 205 -6.47 -5.17 -17.14
N ARG A 206 -6.89 -4.58 -16.02
CA ARG A 206 -7.66 -5.26 -14.97
C ARG A 206 -9.01 -5.75 -15.46
N ALA A 207 -9.67 -4.98 -16.32
CA ALA A 207 -10.94 -5.37 -16.96
C ALA A 207 -10.79 -6.51 -17.99
N GLY A 208 -9.57 -6.96 -18.30
CA GLY A 208 -9.31 -8.02 -19.28
C GLY A 208 -9.25 -7.54 -20.73
N LEU A 209 -9.34 -6.23 -20.96
CA LEU A 209 -9.32 -5.60 -22.28
C LEU A 209 -7.87 -5.37 -22.75
N LEU A 210 -7.07 -6.44 -22.77
CA LEU A 210 -5.63 -6.37 -23.04
C LEU A 210 -5.30 -5.77 -24.41
N ASN A 211 -6.06 -6.13 -25.44
CA ASN A 211 -5.87 -5.58 -26.79
C ASN A 211 -6.19 -4.09 -26.86
N GLU A 212 -7.23 -3.65 -26.13
CA GLU A 212 -7.56 -2.22 -26.05
C GLU A 212 -6.51 -1.45 -25.26
N ALA A 213 -5.98 -2.03 -24.19
CA ALA A 213 -4.87 -1.46 -23.42
C ALA A 213 -3.63 -1.27 -24.31
N LEU A 214 -3.26 -2.28 -25.11
CA LEU A 214 -2.15 -2.18 -26.05
C LEU A 214 -2.40 -1.12 -27.14
N ARG A 215 -3.60 -1.08 -27.71
CA ARG A 215 -3.98 -0.04 -28.68
C ARG A 215 -3.86 1.36 -28.06
N PHE A 216 -4.35 1.53 -26.83
CA PHE A 216 -4.25 2.79 -26.11
C PHE A 216 -2.80 3.24 -25.86
N ILE A 217 -1.90 2.30 -25.56
CA ILE A 217 -0.46 2.58 -25.44
C ILE A 217 0.16 3.03 -26.78
N ASN A 218 -0.32 2.49 -27.90
CA ASN A 218 0.20 2.87 -29.22
C ASN A 218 -0.37 4.22 -29.70
N GLU A 219 -1.56 4.60 -29.25
CA GLU A 219 -2.26 5.84 -29.66
C GLU A 219 -1.97 7.03 -28.75
N MET A 220 -1.35 6.82 -27.57
CA MET A 220 -1.09 7.92 -26.64
C MET A 220 -0.11 8.95 -27.24
N PRO A 221 -0.34 10.26 -26.99
CA PRO A 221 0.43 11.34 -27.63
C PRO A 221 1.84 11.53 -27.06
N ILE A 222 2.20 10.81 -26.00
CA ILE A 222 3.49 10.89 -25.31
C ILE A 222 4.19 9.53 -25.34
N GLN A 223 5.52 9.51 -25.21
CA GLN A 223 6.27 8.25 -25.23
C GLN A 223 5.91 7.36 -24.02
N PRO A 224 5.57 6.06 -24.25
CA PRO A 224 5.29 5.13 -23.16
C PRO A 224 6.52 4.91 -22.26
N THR A 225 6.34 5.07 -20.96
CA THR A 225 7.41 4.81 -19.96
C THR A 225 7.39 3.36 -19.48
N ALA A 226 8.43 2.95 -18.73
CA ALA A 226 8.49 1.64 -18.08
C ALA A 226 7.24 1.38 -17.20
N ALA A 227 6.67 2.41 -16.57
CA ALA A 227 5.46 2.29 -15.76
C ALA A 227 4.21 1.91 -16.60
N VAL A 228 4.10 2.42 -17.83
CA VAL A 228 2.99 2.11 -18.75
C VAL A 228 3.05 0.64 -19.18
N TRP A 229 4.23 0.19 -19.63
CA TRP A 229 4.45 -1.20 -20.00
C TRP A 229 4.36 -2.14 -18.79
N GLY A 230 4.79 -1.69 -17.61
CA GLY A 230 4.66 -2.41 -16.35
C GLY A 230 3.20 -2.63 -15.95
N ALA A 231 2.31 -1.66 -16.20
CA ALA A 231 0.87 -1.82 -15.98
C ALA A 231 0.29 -2.90 -16.90
N LEU A 232 0.64 -2.89 -18.19
CA LEU A 232 0.22 -3.94 -19.14
C LEU A 232 0.77 -5.32 -18.74
N LEU A 233 2.06 -5.40 -18.38
CA LEU A 233 2.70 -6.63 -17.91
C LEU A 233 1.98 -7.22 -16.68
N GLY A 234 1.62 -6.36 -15.73
CA GLY A 234 0.82 -6.74 -14.56
C GLY A 234 -0.54 -7.34 -14.95
N ALA A 235 -1.22 -6.73 -15.92
CA ALA A 235 -2.50 -7.22 -16.45
C ALA A 235 -2.35 -8.55 -17.21
N CYS A 236 -1.31 -8.71 -18.02
CA CYS A 236 -1.00 -9.97 -18.70
C CYS A 236 -0.80 -11.13 -17.72
N ARG A 237 -0.17 -10.88 -16.57
CA ARG A 237 -0.08 -11.87 -15.49
C ARG A 237 -1.46 -12.23 -14.93
N MET A 238 -2.32 -11.25 -14.70
CA MET A 238 -3.67 -11.49 -14.16
C MET A 238 -4.52 -12.35 -15.10
N HIS A 239 -4.42 -12.09 -16.40
CA HIS A 239 -5.22 -12.77 -17.43
C HIS A 239 -4.47 -13.91 -18.14
N LYS A 240 -3.32 -14.33 -17.59
CA LYS A 240 -2.49 -15.45 -18.09
C LYS A 240 -2.11 -15.33 -19.58
N ASN A 241 -1.95 -14.10 -20.09
CA ASN A 241 -1.56 -13.85 -21.48
C ASN A 241 -0.02 -13.79 -21.59
N VAL A 242 0.58 -14.91 -22.01
CA VAL A 242 2.03 -15.09 -22.05
C VAL A 242 2.70 -14.26 -23.15
N GLU A 243 2.09 -14.21 -24.34
CA GLU A 243 2.68 -13.55 -25.51
C GLU A 243 2.76 -12.04 -25.30
N MET A 244 1.64 -11.41 -24.94
CA MET A 244 1.62 -9.98 -24.65
C MET A 244 2.44 -9.64 -23.40
N GLY A 245 2.47 -10.54 -22.40
CA GLY A 245 3.32 -10.39 -21.23
C GLY A 245 4.81 -10.38 -21.56
N SER A 246 5.27 -11.24 -22.48
CA SER A 246 6.66 -11.24 -22.96
C SER A 246 7.00 -9.92 -23.65
N PHE A 247 6.14 -9.48 -24.57
CA PHE A 247 6.30 -8.22 -25.30
C PHE A 247 6.37 -7.01 -24.36
N ALA A 248 5.43 -6.91 -23.41
CA ALA A 248 5.41 -5.83 -22.44
C ALA A 248 6.67 -5.83 -21.56
N ALA A 249 7.14 -7.01 -21.13
CA ALA A 249 8.36 -7.12 -20.32
C ALA A 249 9.62 -6.68 -21.07
N GLU A 250 9.77 -7.05 -22.34
CA GLU A 250 10.88 -6.60 -23.19
C GLU A 250 10.94 -5.08 -23.25
N ARG A 251 9.79 -4.42 -23.46
CA ARG A 251 9.70 -2.95 -23.42
C ARG A 251 10.07 -2.34 -22.07
N VAL A 252 9.71 -3.00 -20.96
CA VAL A 252 10.14 -2.54 -19.63
C VAL A 252 11.65 -2.67 -19.47
N PHE A 253 12.26 -3.78 -19.89
CA PHE A 253 13.70 -4.00 -19.76
C PHE A 253 14.53 -3.03 -20.61
N GLU A 254 14.03 -2.63 -21.78
CA GLU A 254 14.64 -1.59 -22.62
C GLU A 254 14.69 -0.23 -21.91
N LEU A 255 13.69 0.07 -21.09
CA LEU A 255 13.51 1.38 -20.44
C LEU A 255 14.08 1.43 -19.00
N ASP A 256 14.02 0.33 -18.27
CA ASP A 256 14.49 0.19 -16.89
C ASP A 256 15.04 -1.23 -16.62
N PRO A 257 16.31 -1.50 -16.99
CA PRO A 257 16.91 -2.83 -16.87
C PRO A 257 17.24 -3.25 -15.43
N HIS A 258 17.22 -2.31 -14.47
CA HIS A 258 17.65 -2.56 -13.10
C HIS A 258 16.48 -2.88 -12.15
N ASP A 259 15.24 -2.69 -12.58
CA ASP A 259 14.06 -3.04 -11.78
C ASP A 259 13.86 -4.57 -11.69
N SER A 260 13.85 -5.09 -10.47
CA SER A 260 13.60 -6.50 -10.18
C SER A 260 12.15 -6.93 -10.41
N GLY A 261 11.19 -6.03 -10.27
CA GLY A 261 9.76 -6.32 -10.32
C GLY A 261 9.33 -6.95 -11.66
N PRO A 262 9.60 -6.31 -12.81
CA PRO A 262 9.26 -6.80 -14.13
C PRO A 262 9.86 -8.18 -14.45
N HIS A 263 11.10 -8.44 -14.01
CA HIS A 263 11.75 -9.74 -14.17
C HIS A 263 11.01 -10.85 -13.39
N VAL A 264 10.65 -10.58 -12.13
CA VAL A 264 9.87 -11.51 -11.31
C VAL A 264 8.49 -11.75 -11.94
N LEU A 265 7.84 -10.70 -12.45
CA LEU A 265 6.54 -10.81 -13.13
C LEU A 265 6.63 -11.68 -14.38
N LEU A 266 7.62 -11.47 -15.26
CA LEU A 266 7.79 -12.27 -16.47
C LEU A 266 8.11 -13.73 -16.14
N SER A 267 8.99 -13.99 -15.17
CA SER A 267 9.28 -15.35 -14.70
C SER A 267 8.01 -16.06 -14.21
N ASN A 268 7.15 -15.32 -13.50
CA ASN A 268 5.87 -15.83 -13.02
C ASN A 268 4.86 -16.08 -14.16
N ILE A 269 4.81 -15.21 -15.17
CA ILE A 269 3.97 -15.40 -16.37
C ILE A 269 4.37 -16.67 -17.10
N TYR A 270 5.66 -16.86 -17.37
CA TYR A 270 6.15 -18.08 -18.01
C TYR A 270 5.87 -19.33 -17.19
N ALA A 271 6.07 -19.28 -15.87
CA ALA A 271 5.74 -20.39 -14.98
C ALA A 271 4.24 -20.74 -15.05
N SER A 272 3.35 -19.73 -15.03
CA SER A 272 1.90 -19.95 -15.13
C SER A 272 1.46 -20.49 -16.49
N GLY A 273 2.22 -20.19 -17.55
CA GLY A 273 2.02 -20.71 -18.90
C GLY A 273 2.78 -22.01 -19.20
N ASN A 274 3.27 -22.73 -18.19
CA ASN A 274 4.07 -23.97 -18.32
C ASN A 274 5.39 -23.83 -19.13
N ARG A 275 5.88 -22.61 -19.36
CA ARG A 275 7.15 -22.32 -20.04
C ARG A 275 8.31 -22.25 -19.05
N TRP A 276 8.53 -23.32 -18.32
CA TRP A 276 9.52 -23.40 -17.23
C TRP A 276 10.96 -23.07 -17.65
N ARG A 277 11.35 -23.45 -18.88
CA ARG A 277 12.66 -23.14 -19.43
C ARG A 277 12.87 -21.63 -19.58
N ASP A 278 11.85 -20.91 -20.03
CA ASP A 278 11.93 -19.46 -20.19
C ASP A 278 11.87 -18.76 -18.83
N ALA A 279 11.07 -19.25 -17.88
CA ALA A 279 11.11 -18.78 -16.50
C ALA A 279 12.50 -18.92 -15.86
N ALA A 280 13.22 -20.02 -16.14
CA ALA A 280 14.58 -20.24 -15.68
C ALA A 280 15.60 -19.31 -16.36
N LYS A 281 15.44 -19.03 -17.66
CA LYS A 281 16.27 -18.03 -18.37
C LYS A 281 16.15 -16.64 -17.74
N VAL A 282 14.94 -16.20 -17.41
CA VAL A 282 14.72 -14.91 -16.75
C VAL A 282 15.39 -14.87 -15.37
N ARG A 283 15.30 -15.94 -14.58
CA ARG A 283 16.00 -16.02 -13.28
C ARG A 283 17.52 -16.00 -13.43
N LYS A 284 18.05 -16.63 -14.47
CA LYS A 284 19.48 -16.59 -14.80
C LYS A 284 19.90 -15.16 -15.14
N LEU A 285 19.14 -14.46 -16.00
CA LEU A 285 19.37 -13.06 -16.34
C LEU A 285 19.37 -12.17 -15.09
N MET A 286 18.41 -12.34 -14.18
CA MET A 286 18.39 -11.59 -12.91
C MET A 286 19.68 -11.77 -12.11
N LYS A 287 20.19 -13.01 -12.03
CA LYS A 287 21.43 -13.32 -11.30
C LYS A 287 22.65 -12.69 -11.97
N GLU A 288 22.72 -12.74 -13.30
CA GLU A 288 23.81 -12.16 -14.09
C GLU A 288 23.81 -10.62 -14.02
N SER A 289 22.64 -9.99 -14.00
CA SER A 289 22.46 -8.54 -13.87
C SER A 289 22.54 -8.03 -12.42
N GLY A 290 22.82 -8.90 -11.44
CA GLY A 290 22.90 -8.53 -10.02
C GLY A 290 21.56 -8.15 -9.36
N VAL A 291 20.45 -8.39 -10.06
CA VAL A 291 19.09 -8.04 -9.63
C VAL A 291 18.60 -9.07 -8.62
N LYS A 292 18.38 -8.65 -7.38
CA LYS A 292 17.92 -9.53 -6.28
C LYS A 292 16.42 -9.38 -6.07
N LYS A 293 15.74 -10.51 -5.88
CA LYS A 293 14.34 -10.54 -5.46
C LYS A 293 14.24 -10.25 -3.97
N GLU A 294 13.39 -9.30 -3.59
CA GLU A 294 13.05 -9.08 -2.18
C GLU A 294 12.22 -10.25 -1.62
N PRO A 295 12.51 -10.72 -0.39
CA PRO A 295 11.70 -11.75 0.24
C PRO A 295 10.30 -11.22 0.54
N ALA A 296 9.28 -12.05 0.32
CA ALA A 296 7.91 -11.72 0.68
C ALA A 296 7.75 -11.84 2.20
N CYS A 297 7.36 -10.76 2.86
CA CYS A 297 7.11 -10.75 4.29
C CYS A 297 5.75 -10.16 4.62
N SER A 298 5.18 -10.59 5.73
CA SER A 298 4.00 -10.00 6.33
C SER A 298 4.26 -9.76 7.80
N TRP A 299 3.74 -8.66 8.34
CA TRP A 299 3.96 -8.33 9.73
C TRP A 299 2.74 -7.69 10.36
N VAL A 300 2.68 -7.82 11.67
CA VAL A 300 1.65 -7.21 12.52
C VAL A 300 2.33 -6.49 13.67
N GLU A 301 1.64 -5.49 14.20
CA GLU A 301 2.11 -4.70 15.31
C GLU A 301 1.15 -4.90 16.48
N ILE A 302 1.65 -5.53 17.55
CA ILE A 302 0.88 -5.83 18.75
C ILE A 302 1.71 -5.41 19.95
N GLN A 303 1.10 -4.68 20.90
CA GLN A 303 1.79 -4.17 22.09
C GLN A 303 3.10 -3.43 21.75
N ASN A 304 3.08 -2.61 20.69
CA ASN A 304 4.23 -1.84 20.17
C ASN A 304 5.42 -2.68 19.71
N THR A 305 5.22 -3.98 19.49
CA THR A 305 6.24 -4.88 18.95
C THR A 305 5.82 -5.30 17.55
N VAL A 306 6.76 -5.20 16.61
CA VAL A 306 6.57 -5.65 15.24
C VAL A 306 6.94 -7.13 15.16
N HIS A 307 5.98 -7.97 14.80
CA HIS A 307 6.17 -9.40 14.56
C HIS A 307 6.13 -9.66 13.06
N MET A 308 7.28 -10.07 12.51
CA MET A 308 7.46 -10.31 11.08
C MET A 308 7.47 -11.81 10.77
N PHE A 309 6.85 -12.16 9.65
CA PHE A 309 6.70 -13.52 9.17
C PHE A 309 7.17 -13.61 7.72
N VAL A 310 8.00 -14.60 7.45
CA VAL A 310 8.43 -15.00 6.11
C VAL A 310 8.03 -16.46 5.94
N ALA A 311 7.59 -16.83 4.74
CA ALA A 311 7.25 -18.23 4.48
C ALA A 311 8.50 -19.12 4.69
N SER A 312 8.32 -20.25 5.38
CA SER A 312 9.40 -21.19 5.75
C SER A 312 10.41 -20.64 6.77
N ASP A 313 10.08 -19.55 7.49
CA ASP A 313 10.84 -19.09 8.65
C ASP A 313 10.15 -19.53 9.95
N ASP A 314 10.77 -20.47 10.65
CA ASP A 314 10.29 -21.02 11.93
C ASP A 314 10.94 -20.38 13.16
N SER A 315 11.66 -19.26 13.00
CA SER A 315 12.40 -18.63 14.09
C SER A 315 11.53 -17.97 15.17
N HIS A 316 10.24 -17.73 14.90
CA HIS A 316 9.36 -17.03 15.83
C HIS A 316 9.04 -17.91 17.07
N PRO A 317 9.18 -17.39 18.31
CA PRO A 317 9.01 -18.19 19.54
C PRO A 317 7.65 -18.90 19.69
N GLN A 318 6.59 -18.32 19.12
CA GLN A 318 5.23 -18.88 19.17
C GLN A 318 4.86 -19.72 17.93
N MET A 319 5.80 -20.08 17.05
CA MET A 319 5.46 -20.67 15.73
C MET A 319 4.57 -21.91 15.82
N GLY A 320 4.81 -22.82 16.77
CA GLY A 320 3.95 -23.99 16.98
C GLY A 320 2.48 -23.64 17.31
N ALA A 321 2.25 -22.59 18.10
CA ALA A 321 0.90 -22.12 18.40
C ALA A 321 0.25 -21.43 17.19
N ILE A 322 1.04 -20.71 16.39
CA ILE A 322 0.59 -20.03 15.17
C ILE A 322 0.12 -21.06 14.13
N TYR A 323 0.89 -22.12 13.90
CA TYR A 323 0.50 -23.21 12.99
C TYR A 323 -0.79 -23.88 13.44
N LYS A 324 -0.86 -24.29 14.72
CA LYS A 324 -2.08 -24.89 15.27
C LYS A 324 -3.30 -23.96 15.11
N LYS A 325 -3.12 -22.65 15.31
CA LYS A 325 -4.21 -21.70 15.15
C LYS A 325 -4.64 -21.57 13.69
N TRP A 326 -3.68 -21.50 12.77
CA TRP A 326 -3.99 -21.46 11.35
C TRP A 326 -4.70 -22.73 10.89
N GLU A 327 -4.29 -23.92 11.33
CA GLU A 327 -4.95 -25.19 11.04
C GLU A 327 -6.42 -25.20 11.50
N GLU A 328 -6.69 -24.76 12.74
CA GLU A 328 -8.04 -24.62 13.28
C GLU A 328 -8.90 -23.71 12.40
N ILE A 329 -8.37 -22.54 12.03
CA ILE A 329 -9.09 -21.58 11.18
C ILE A 329 -9.28 -22.15 9.77
N SER A 330 -8.25 -22.79 9.22
CA SER A 330 -8.26 -23.37 7.88
C SER A 330 -9.35 -24.45 7.75
N ALA A 331 -9.49 -25.31 8.75
CA ALA A 331 -10.58 -26.28 8.81
C ALA A 331 -11.96 -25.60 8.78
N ARG A 332 -12.17 -24.58 9.63
CA ARG A 332 -13.45 -23.85 9.71
C ARG A 332 -13.80 -23.09 8.44
N ILE A 333 -12.83 -22.50 7.74
CA ILE A 333 -13.11 -21.81 6.47
C ILE A 333 -13.41 -22.81 5.34
N LYS A 334 -12.78 -24.00 5.35
CA LYS A 334 -13.08 -25.08 4.38
C LYS A 334 -14.52 -25.61 4.56
N GLU A 335 -14.99 -25.74 5.79
CA GLU A 335 -16.37 -26.15 6.10
C GLU A 335 -17.43 -25.22 5.47
N ILE A 336 -17.13 -23.93 5.35
CA ILE A 336 -18.03 -22.94 4.72
C ILE A 336 -17.72 -22.69 3.23
N GLY A 337 -16.90 -23.54 2.60
CA GLY A 337 -16.68 -23.56 1.16
C GLY A 337 -15.41 -22.87 0.64
N TYR A 338 -14.44 -22.56 1.49
CA TYR A 338 -13.11 -22.13 1.00
C TYR A 338 -12.35 -23.30 0.36
N VAL A 339 -11.91 -23.11 -0.87
CA VAL A 339 -11.03 -24.04 -1.60
C VAL A 339 -9.70 -23.34 -1.91
N PRO A 340 -8.55 -23.89 -1.49
CA PRO A 340 -7.25 -23.32 -1.82
C PRO A 340 -7.00 -23.25 -3.33
N ASP A 341 -6.52 -22.10 -3.84
CA ASP A 341 -6.17 -21.95 -5.26
C ASP A 341 -4.67 -22.24 -5.49
N THR A 342 -4.38 -23.49 -5.87
CA THR A 342 -3.03 -24.00 -6.17
C THR A 342 -2.36 -23.34 -7.37
N SER A 343 -3.11 -22.63 -8.23
CA SER A 343 -2.56 -21.93 -9.39
C SER A 343 -1.63 -20.77 -9.01
N HIS A 344 -1.68 -20.33 -7.75
CA HIS A 344 -0.78 -19.32 -7.21
C HIS A 344 0.59 -19.86 -6.78
N VAL A 345 0.81 -21.18 -6.78
CA VAL A 345 2.14 -21.77 -6.51
C VAL A 345 2.86 -22.03 -7.83
N LEU A 346 3.77 -21.13 -8.17
CA LEU A 346 4.48 -21.11 -9.45
C LEU A 346 5.76 -21.97 -9.45
N PHE A 347 5.77 -23.06 -8.69
CA PHE A 347 6.89 -24.01 -8.65
C PHE A 347 6.46 -25.38 -9.19
N TYR A 348 7.41 -26.08 -9.82
CA TYR A 348 7.22 -27.47 -10.25
C TYR A 348 7.24 -28.37 -9.01
N MET A 349 6.06 -28.76 -8.57
CA MET A 349 5.76 -29.53 -7.36
C MET A 349 4.43 -30.23 -7.59
N ASP A 350 4.18 -31.35 -6.91
CA ASP A 350 2.88 -32.00 -6.96
C ASP A 350 1.79 -31.12 -6.30
N GLU A 351 0.52 -31.46 -6.55
CA GLU A 351 -0.62 -30.64 -6.10
C GLU A 351 -0.73 -30.57 -4.57
N GLN A 352 -0.35 -31.64 -3.86
CA GLN A 352 -0.37 -31.70 -2.40
C GLN A 352 0.71 -30.79 -1.79
N GLU A 353 1.92 -30.79 -2.36
CA GLU A 353 3.01 -29.90 -1.95
C GLU A 353 2.69 -28.42 -2.22
N ARG A 354 1.95 -28.11 -3.29
CA ARG A 354 1.46 -26.75 -3.58
C ARG A 354 0.46 -26.29 -2.53
N GLU A 355 -0.51 -27.13 -2.17
CA GLU A 355 -1.44 -26.81 -1.10
C GLU A 355 -0.73 -26.58 0.24
N VAL A 356 0.25 -27.41 0.59
CA VAL A 356 1.04 -27.24 1.82
C VAL A 356 1.76 -25.89 1.82
N LYS A 357 2.40 -25.48 0.72
CA LYS A 357 3.04 -24.16 0.64
C LYS A 357 2.06 -23.00 0.77
N LEU A 358 0.85 -23.12 0.21
CA LEU A 358 -0.20 -22.10 0.35
C LEU A 358 -0.68 -21.94 1.79
N GLN A 359 -0.68 -23.01 2.58
CA GLN A 359 -1.13 -22.93 3.97
C GLN A 359 -0.21 -22.02 4.80
N TYR A 360 1.09 -22.03 4.53
CA TYR A 360 2.09 -21.33 5.33
C TYR A 360 2.62 -20.05 4.69
N HIS A 361 1.79 -19.40 3.86
CA HIS A 361 2.08 -18.04 3.40
C HIS A 361 2.17 -17.06 4.57
N SER A 362 3.11 -16.13 4.48
CA SER A 362 3.39 -15.13 5.52
C SER A 362 2.15 -14.40 6.03
N GLU A 363 1.18 -14.12 5.15
CA GLU A 363 -0.08 -13.46 5.49
C GLU A 363 -0.90 -14.29 6.47
N LYS A 364 -1.03 -15.60 6.22
CA LYS A 364 -1.83 -16.52 7.02
C LYS A 364 -1.20 -16.72 8.40
N LEU A 365 0.14 -16.78 8.46
CA LEU A 365 0.89 -16.83 9.73
C LEU A 365 0.70 -15.54 10.54
N ALA A 366 0.84 -14.38 9.89
CA ALA A 366 0.63 -13.08 10.52
C ALA A 366 -0.80 -12.92 11.06
N LEU A 367 -1.80 -13.38 10.32
CA LEU A 367 -3.19 -13.41 10.73
C LEU A 367 -3.43 -14.35 11.93
N ALA A 368 -2.90 -15.58 11.89
CA ALA A 368 -3.03 -16.53 12.97
C ALA A 368 -2.40 -16.01 14.27
N PHE A 369 -1.19 -15.45 14.18
CA PHE A 369 -0.55 -14.76 15.30
C PHE A 369 -1.40 -13.60 15.83
N ALA A 370 -1.96 -12.77 14.94
CA ALA A 370 -2.80 -11.65 15.36
C ALA A 370 -4.09 -12.11 16.04
N LEU A 371 -4.71 -13.20 15.58
CA LEU A 371 -5.89 -13.79 16.21
C LEU A 371 -5.58 -14.37 17.60
N LEU A 372 -4.38 -14.91 17.81
CA LEU A 372 -3.94 -15.41 19.11
C LEU A 372 -3.70 -14.29 20.13
N ASN A 373 -3.08 -13.20 19.70
CA ASN A 373 -2.51 -12.20 20.61
C ASN A 373 -3.28 -10.87 20.67
N SER A 374 -4.36 -10.71 19.89
CA SER A 374 -5.19 -9.50 19.89
C SER A 374 -6.50 -9.71 20.65
N PRO A 375 -7.00 -8.71 21.39
CA PRO A 375 -8.29 -8.78 22.08
C PRO A 375 -9.45 -9.21 21.17
N HIS A 376 -10.43 -9.90 21.74
CA HIS A 376 -11.66 -10.26 21.02
C HIS A 376 -12.38 -9.00 20.51
N GLY A 377 -12.89 -9.06 19.28
CA GLY A 377 -13.62 -7.97 18.64
C GLY A 377 -12.75 -6.83 18.07
N SER A 378 -11.44 -6.77 18.34
CA SER A 378 -10.60 -5.70 17.77
C SER A 378 -10.30 -5.93 16.29
N THR A 379 -10.16 -4.84 15.51
CA THR A 379 -9.73 -4.92 14.11
C THR A 379 -8.29 -5.43 14.01
N ILE A 380 -8.07 -6.44 13.16
CA ILE A 380 -6.75 -6.98 12.86
C ILE A 380 -6.11 -6.17 11.74
N ARG A 381 -4.84 -5.79 11.88
CA ARG A 381 -4.12 -5.01 10.86
C ARG A 381 -2.84 -5.73 10.47
N ILE A 382 -2.74 -6.13 9.21
CA ILE A 382 -1.59 -6.84 8.64
C ILE A 382 -0.98 -5.97 7.54
N LYS A 383 0.35 -5.90 7.50
CA LYS A 383 1.09 -5.24 6.43
C LYS A 383 1.86 -6.29 5.62
N LYS A 384 1.97 -6.07 4.32
CA LYS A 384 2.72 -6.91 3.39
C LYS A 384 3.53 -6.03 2.45
N ASN A 385 4.79 -6.40 2.21
CA ASN A 385 5.70 -5.63 1.36
C ASN A 385 5.44 -5.80 -0.15
N ILE A 386 4.74 -6.86 -0.54
CA ILE A 386 4.32 -7.12 -1.92
C ILE A 386 2.80 -7.30 -2.00
N ARG A 387 2.23 -7.40 -3.20
CA ARG A 387 0.80 -7.67 -3.39
C ARG A 387 0.39 -8.96 -2.67
N VAL A 388 -0.70 -8.92 -1.90
CA VAL A 388 -1.29 -10.10 -1.25
C VAL A 388 -1.67 -11.14 -2.29
N CYS A 389 -1.38 -12.41 -2.05
CA CYS A 389 -1.71 -13.48 -3.00
C CYS A 389 -3.23 -13.68 -3.16
N GLY A 390 -3.70 -14.14 -4.33
CA GLY A 390 -5.14 -14.27 -4.60
C GLY A 390 -5.83 -15.28 -3.68
N ASP A 391 -5.17 -16.41 -3.42
CA ASP A 391 -5.60 -17.40 -2.43
C ASP A 391 -5.69 -16.82 -1.01
N CYS A 392 -4.70 -16.04 -0.58
CA CYS A 392 -4.63 -15.38 0.71
C CYS A 392 -5.79 -14.37 0.87
N HIS A 393 -6.02 -13.58 -0.17
CA HIS A 393 -7.13 -12.64 -0.24
C HIS A 393 -8.48 -13.36 -0.16
N SER A 394 -8.65 -14.47 -0.88
CA SER A 394 -9.84 -15.31 -0.79
C SER A 394 -10.02 -15.90 0.61
N ALA A 395 -8.98 -16.50 1.18
CA ALA A 395 -9.01 -17.04 2.54
C ALA A 395 -9.45 -15.99 3.56
N PHE A 396 -8.92 -14.77 3.48
CA PHE A 396 -9.22 -13.70 4.45
C PHE A 396 -10.69 -13.26 4.43
N LYS A 397 -11.37 -13.36 3.28
CA LYS A 397 -12.84 -13.19 3.22
C LYS A 397 -13.54 -14.24 4.08
N PHE A 398 -13.24 -15.51 3.90
CA PHE A 398 -13.86 -16.57 4.70
C PHE A 398 -13.48 -16.48 6.18
N VAL A 399 -12.22 -16.13 6.49
CA VAL A 399 -11.78 -15.92 7.87
C VAL A 399 -12.60 -14.80 8.51
N SER A 400 -12.76 -13.64 7.87
CA SER A 400 -13.49 -12.50 8.47
C SER A 400 -14.92 -12.87 8.86
N LYS A 401 -15.58 -13.74 8.07
CA LYS A 401 -16.89 -14.32 8.38
C LYS A 401 -16.84 -15.28 9.58
N VAL A 402 -15.88 -16.20 9.61
CA VAL A 402 -15.74 -17.23 10.65
C VAL A 402 -15.34 -16.64 12.01
N VAL A 403 -14.48 -15.62 12.02
CA VAL A 403 -13.99 -15.00 13.26
C VAL A 403 -14.82 -13.81 13.70
N GLY A 404 -15.69 -13.27 12.84
CA GLY A 404 -16.53 -12.12 13.14
C GLY A 404 -15.76 -10.84 13.45
N ARG A 405 -14.61 -10.62 12.79
CA ARG A 405 -13.75 -9.44 12.99
C ARG A 405 -13.39 -8.81 11.66
N GLU A 406 -13.25 -7.49 11.66
CA GLU A 406 -12.63 -6.78 10.54
C GLU A 406 -11.14 -7.14 10.48
N ILE A 407 -10.67 -7.52 9.29
CA ILE A 407 -9.26 -7.73 8.99
C ILE A 407 -8.88 -6.71 7.93
N ILE A 408 -7.91 -5.86 8.22
CA ILE A 408 -7.37 -4.88 7.28
C ILE A 408 -5.99 -5.34 6.85
N VAL A 409 -5.80 -5.52 5.54
CA VAL A 409 -4.49 -5.86 4.98
C VAL A 409 -4.01 -4.73 4.09
N ARG A 410 -2.84 -4.17 4.43
CA ARG A 410 -2.13 -3.23 3.58
C ARG A 410 -1.09 -4.00 2.76
N ASP A 411 -1.24 -4.02 1.45
CA ASP A 411 -0.16 -4.42 0.54
C ASP A 411 0.67 -3.19 0.10
N THR A 412 1.45 -3.30 -0.98
CA THR A 412 2.36 -2.23 -1.45
C THR A 412 1.74 -0.83 -1.36
N ASN A 413 0.51 -0.64 -1.84
CA ASN A 413 -0.19 0.66 -1.81
C ASN A 413 -1.73 0.54 -1.77
N ARG A 414 -2.30 -0.61 -1.41
CA ARG A 414 -3.75 -0.83 -1.26
C ARG A 414 -4.09 -1.38 0.12
N PHE A 415 -5.24 -0.98 0.62
CA PHE A 415 -5.89 -1.59 1.77
C PHE A 415 -7.04 -2.46 1.30
N HIS A 416 -7.10 -3.65 1.87
CA HIS A 416 -8.18 -4.60 1.72
C HIS A 416 -8.88 -4.71 3.07
N HIS A 417 -10.12 -4.25 3.14
CA HIS A 417 -10.95 -4.38 4.34
C HIS A 417 -11.82 -5.62 4.18
N PHE A 418 -11.48 -6.67 4.92
CA PHE A 418 -12.26 -7.90 4.96
C PHE A 418 -13.24 -7.85 6.12
N TYR A 419 -14.53 -7.96 5.80
CA TYR A 419 -15.60 -7.99 6.77
C TYR A 419 -16.74 -8.86 6.28
N ASP A 420 -17.20 -9.79 7.13
CA ASP A 420 -18.33 -10.68 6.86
C ASP A 420 -18.31 -11.36 5.47
N GLY A 421 -17.17 -11.97 5.10
CA GLY A 421 -17.08 -12.69 3.81
C GLY A 421 -16.83 -11.80 2.59
N SER A 422 -16.81 -10.48 2.76
CA SER A 422 -16.60 -9.50 1.70
C SER A 422 -15.25 -8.79 1.84
N CYS A 423 -14.78 -8.18 0.75
CA CYS A 423 -13.62 -7.28 0.75
C CYS A 423 -14.00 -5.94 0.10
N SER A 424 -13.47 -4.82 0.62
CA SER A 424 -13.72 -3.48 0.06
C SER A 424 -13.35 -3.35 -1.43
N CYS A 425 -12.45 -4.18 -1.96
CA CYS A 425 -12.08 -4.17 -3.38
C CYS A 425 -13.14 -4.78 -4.32
N GLY A 426 -14.25 -5.33 -3.81
CA GLY A 426 -15.32 -5.89 -4.64
C GLY A 426 -14.89 -7.10 -5.50
N ASN A 427 -13.87 -7.84 -5.08
CA ASN A 427 -13.18 -8.90 -5.84
C ASN A 427 -12.38 -8.43 -7.07
N PHE A 428 -12.19 -7.12 -7.27
CA PHE A 428 -11.22 -6.56 -8.23
C PHE A 428 -9.81 -6.54 -7.60
N TRP A 429 -9.37 -7.73 -7.18
CA TRP A 429 -8.15 -7.98 -6.42
C TRP A 429 -6.89 -7.50 -7.12
#